data_AF-A0A6C0IMT9-F1
#
_entry.id   AF-A0A6C0IMT9-F1
#
_cell.length_a   1.000
_cell.length_b   1.000
_cell.length_c   1.000
_cell.angle_alpha   90.00
_cell.angle_beta   90.00
_cell.angle_gamma   90.00
#
_symmetry.space_group_name_H-M   'P 1'
#
loop_
_entity.id
_entity.type
_entity.pdbx_description
1 polymer ?
#
loop_
_entity_poly.entity_id
_entity_poly.type
_entity_poly.pdbx_seq_one_letter_code
_entity_poly.pdbx_strand_id
1 'polypeptide(L)'
;MELTTIANYHKFNDFVAIKLPVEIVRNILSYDITDKYNTYYNKYDWDGVEYMLYELMENSIDFCEHIFKLFRSIGDRLYIFYPNANNDPELVIKYFRICYLKKRGICLSRHRWFVNESHRGCPSYLDDEMTNYDDMIRMVITILQKFDNWYWEEYHNEYEDVFNCIISIYETLEKYIDMSPQAMYDDPTIEKATAYYDKDDPVCRYDENEYYSSDDNDDN
;
A
#
# COMPACT_ATOMS: atom_id res chain seq x y z
N MET A 1 24.83 -10.60 -22.11
CA MET A 1 24.92 -9.12 -22.11
C MET A 1 24.66 -8.54 -20.71
N GLU A 2 24.06 -9.30 -19.78
CA GLU A 2 23.65 -8.83 -18.43
C GLU A 2 24.77 -8.77 -17.37
N LEU A 3 25.76 -9.66 -17.41
CA LEU A 3 26.82 -9.73 -16.38
C LEU A 3 27.72 -8.49 -16.34
N THR A 4 27.97 -7.87 -17.49
CA THR A 4 28.73 -6.61 -17.61
C THR A 4 27.96 -5.42 -17.06
N THR A 5 26.64 -5.41 -17.16
CA THR A 5 25.78 -4.32 -16.67
C THR A 5 25.73 -4.34 -15.14
N ILE A 6 25.56 -5.52 -14.54
CA ILE A 6 25.57 -5.70 -13.08
C ILE A 6 26.94 -5.37 -12.48
N ALA A 7 28.04 -5.82 -13.11
CA ALA A 7 29.40 -5.50 -12.66
C ALA A 7 29.75 -4.01 -12.77
N ASN A 8 29.18 -3.30 -13.76
CA ASN A 8 29.35 -1.85 -13.92
C ASN A 8 28.49 -1.07 -12.91
N TYR A 9 27.30 -1.56 -12.56
CA TYR A 9 26.45 -0.95 -11.54
C TYR A 9 27.07 -1.00 -10.14
N HIS A 10 27.64 -2.15 -9.74
CA HIS A 10 28.37 -2.26 -8.48
C HIS A 10 29.61 -1.36 -8.43
N LYS A 11 30.40 -1.31 -9.52
CA LYS A 11 31.55 -0.39 -9.61
C LYS A 11 31.14 1.08 -9.58
N PHE A 12 30.00 1.43 -10.14
CA PHE A 12 29.45 2.78 -10.09
C PHE A 12 29.03 3.14 -8.67
N ASN A 13 28.29 2.26 -7.98
CA ASN A 13 27.88 2.48 -6.59
C ASN A 13 29.07 2.55 -5.64
N ASP A 14 30.08 1.69 -5.81
CA ASP A 14 31.32 1.74 -5.03
C ASP A 14 32.11 3.04 -5.30
N PHE A 15 32.17 3.49 -6.56
CA PHE A 15 32.80 4.77 -6.92
C PHE A 15 32.07 5.96 -6.29
N VAL A 16 30.75 6.00 -6.41
CA VAL A 16 29.88 7.05 -5.86
C VAL A 16 30.02 7.10 -4.33
N ALA A 17 29.97 5.95 -3.65
CA ALA A 17 30.09 5.87 -2.19
C ALA A 17 31.48 6.23 -1.64
N ILE A 18 32.56 5.96 -2.39
CA ILE A 18 33.94 6.17 -1.92
C ILE A 18 34.50 7.56 -2.30
N LYS A 19 34.05 8.16 -3.41
CA LYS A 19 34.70 9.35 -4.00
C LYS A 19 33.87 10.64 -3.93
N LEU A 20 32.56 10.55 -3.74
CA LEU A 20 31.71 11.75 -3.73
C LEU A 20 31.31 12.14 -2.30
N PRO A 21 31.24 13.44 -1.99
CA PRO A 21 30.59 13.92 -0.77
C PRO A 21 29.18 13.35 -0.67
N VAL A 22 28.75 13.00 0.55
CA VAL A 22 27.44 12.40 0.82
C VAL A 22 26.28 13.23 0.24
N GLU A 23 26.41 14.56 0.23
CA GLU A 23 25.40 15.44 -0.38
C GLU A 23 25.29 15.26 -1.90
N ILE A 24 26.42 15.05 -2.60
CA ILE A 24 26.42 14.80 -4.05
C ILE A 24 25.84 13.41 -4.34
N VAL A 25 26.17 12.40 -3.52
CA VAL A 25 25.58 11.06 -3.64
C VAL A 25 24.06 11.11 -3.49
N ARG A 26 23.56 11.79 -2.45
CA ARG A 26 22.12 11.98 -2.23
C ARG A 26 21.43 12.67 -3.40
N ASN A 27 22.04 13.70 -3.98
CA ASN A 27 21.48 14.39 -5.14
C ASN A 27 21.43 13.53 -6.41
N ILE A 28 22.41 12.64 -6.61
CA ILE A 28 22.41 11.71 -7.75
C ILE A 28 21.34 10.64 -7.56
N LEU A 29 21.26 10.04 -6.37
CA LEU A 29 20.25 9.02 -6.06
C LEU A 29 18.83 9.59 -6.10
N SER A 30 18.64 10.80 -5.57
CA SER A 30 17.34 11.48 -5.66
C SER A 30 16.92 11.70 -7.10
N TYR A 31 17.85 12.04 -8.00
CA TYR A 31 17.55 12.22 -9.42
C TYR A 31 17.03 10.92 -10.06
N ASP A 32 17.73 9.79 -9.86
CA ASP A 32 17.33 8.49 -10.41
C ASP A 32 15.96 8.04 -9.90
N ILE A 33 15.72 8.22 -8.59
CA ILE A 33 14.43 7.90 -7.96
C ILE A 33 13.31 8.77 -8.53
N THR A 34 13.53 10.09 -8.66
CA THR A 34 12.53 10.98 -9.26
C THR A 34 12.25 10.64 -10.72
N ASP A 35 13.27 10.26 -11.51
CA ASP A 35 13.11 9.91 -12.92
C ASP A 35 12.28 8.63 -13.11
N LYS A 36 12.52 7.62 -12.25
CA LYS A 36 11.69 6.41 -12.21
C LYS A 36 10.25 6.70 -11.86
N TYR A 37 10.02 7.46 -10.79
CA TYR A 37 8.66 7.84 -10.41
C TYR A 37 7.96 8.64 -11.53
N ASN A 38 8.65 9.61 -12.13
CA ASN A 38 8.13 10.40 -13.25
C ASN A 38 7.77 9.52 -14.45
N THR A 39 8.46 8.41 -14.67
CA THR A 39 8.11 7.44 -15.73
C THR A 39 6.72 6.85 -15.48
N TYR A 40 6.43 6.45 -14.24
CA TYR A 40 5.12 5.93 -13.85
C TYR A 40 4.02 6.98 -13.92
N TYR A 41 4.27 8.16 -13.35
CA TYR A 41 3.34 9.30 -13.37
C TYR A 41 2.94 9.70 -14.79
N ASN A 42 3.88 9.68 -15.74
CA ASN A 42 3.59 10.04 -17.14
C ASN A 42 2.96 8.89 -17.95
N LYS A 43 3.11 7.64 -17.50
CA LYS A 43 2.64 6.46 -18.22
C LYS A 43 1.18 6.12 -17.92
N TYR A 44 0.76 6.30 -16.67
CA TYR A 44 -0.55 5.88 -16.20
C TYR A 44 -1.38 7.10 -15.75
N ASP A 45 -2.63 7.16 -16.19
CA ASP A 45 -3.64 8.01 -15.56
C ASP A 45 -4.34 7.23 -14.42
N TRP A 46 -5.18 7.94 -13.66
CA TRP A 46 -5.87 7.33 -12.53
C TRP A 46 -6.81 6.20 -12.94
N ASP A 47 -7.47 6.31 -14.09
CA ASP A 47 -8.33 5.26 -14.63
C ASP A 47 -7.52 3.99 -14.93
N GLY A 48 -6.32 4.12 -15.47
CA GLY A 48 -5.40 3.01 -15.71
C GLY A 48 -4.89 2.36 -14.41
N VAL A 49 -4.58 3.16 -13.39
CA VAL A 49 -4.17 2.64 -12.06
C VAL A 49 -5.33 1.92 -11.38
N GLU A 50 -6.52 2.51 -11.42
CA GLU A 50 -7.74 1.91 -10.88
C GLU A 50 -8.05 0.57 -11.55
N TYR A 51 -7.98 0.51 -12.89
CA TYR A 51 -8.16 -0.73 -13.64
C TYR A 51 -7.17 -1.82 -13.20
N MET A 52 -5.88 -1.48 -13.07
CA MET A 52 -4.87 -2.44 -12.60
C MET A 52 -5.17 -2.96 -11.20
N LEU A 53 -5.65 -2.10 -10.31
CA LEU A 53 -6.00 -2.49 -8.95
C LEU A 53 -7.22 -3.41 -8.92
N TYR A 54 -8.28 -3.12 -9.69
CA TYR A 54 -9.44 -4.03 -9.80
C TYR A 54 -9.02 -5.40 -10.30
N GLU A 55 -8.31 -5.47 -11.43
CA GLU A 55 -7.89 -6.74 -12.03
C GLU A 55 -6.98 -7.56 -11.09
N LEU A 56 -6.17 -6.93 -10.25
CA LEU A 56 -5.21 -7.64 -9.41
C LEU A 56 -5.75 -7.97 -8.02
N MET A 57 -6.44 -7.02 -7.38
CA MET A 57 -6.91 -7.16 -6.00
C MET A 57 -8.09 -8.13 -5.90
N GLU A 58 -9.05 -8.08 -6.83
CA GLU A 58 -10.19 -9.00 -6.84
C GLU A 58 -9.76 -10.45 -7.09
N ASN A 59 -8.63 -10.65 -7.77
CA ASN A 59 -8.15 -11.98 -8.12
C ASN A 59 -7.20 -12.59 -7.08
N SER A 60 -6.75 -11.85 -6.06
CA SER A 60 -5.82 -12.37 -5.06
C SER A 60 -5.74 -11.59 -3.74
N ILE A 61 -6.14 -12.25 -2.66
CA ILE A 61 -5.95 -11.77 -1.28
C ILE A 61 -4.48 -11.63 -0.92
N ASP A 62 -3.64 -12.55 -1.41
CA ASP A 62 -2.20 -12.49 -1.19
C ASP A 62 -1.61 -11.22 -1.82
N PHE A 63 -2.14 -10.82 -2.99
CA PHE A 63 -1.79 -9.56 -3.64
C PHE A 63 -2.24 -8.35 -2.81
N CYS A 64 -3.49 -8.34 -2.33
CA CYS A 64 -4.00 -7.28 -1.45
C CYS A 64 -3.11 -7.09 -0.21
N GLU A 65 -2.76 -8.17 0.47
CA GLU A 65 -1.90 -8.13 1.65
C GLU A 65 -0.48 -7.68 1.30
N HIS A 66 0.05 -8.07 0.14
CA HIS A 66 1.35 -7.59 -0.34
C HIS A 66 1.36 -6.07 -0.54
N ILE A 67 0.35 -5.50 -1.22
CA ILE A 67 0.20 -4.05 -1.36
C ILE A 67 0.07 -3.36 0.00
N PHE A 68 -0.71 -3.93 0.92
CA PHE A 68 -0.83 -3.37 2.27
C PHE A 68 0.51 -3.40 3.03
N LYS A 69 1.31 -4.45 2.89
CA LYS A 69 2.66 -4.52 3.47
C LYS A 69 3.58 -3.44 2.93
N LEU A 70 3.53 -3.17 1.62
CA LEU A 70 4.30 -2.08 1.03
C LEU A 70 3.92 -0.77 1.74
N PHE A 71 2.64 -0.40 1.79
CA PHE A 71 2.23 0.81 2.51
C PHE A 71 2.60 0.80 4.00
N ARG A 72 2.50 -0.34 4.70
CA ARG A 72 2.91 -0.44 6.12
C ARG A 72 4.40 -0.18 6.30
N SER A 73 5.24 -0.45 5.29
CA SER A 73 6.67 -0.16 5.34
C SER A 73 7.00 1.34 5.38
N ILE A 74 6.08 2.21 4.93
CA ILE A 74 6.20 3.67 5.05
C ILE A 74 6.12 4.10 6.53
N GLY A 75 5.33 3.39 7.34
CA GLY A 75 5.12 3.69 8.76
C GLY A 75 4.61 5.12 8.99
N ASP A 76 5.12 5.78 10.02
CA ASP A 76 4.70 7.13 10.41
C ASP A 76 5.03 8.21 9.36
N ARG A 77 5.87 7.90 8.36
CA ARG A 77 6.18 8.84 7.27
C ARG A 77 5.00 9.05 6.33
N LEU A 78 3.97 8.21 6.40
CA LEU A 78 2.71 8.39 5.69
C LEU A 78 2.07 9.75 6.03
N TYR A 79 2.19 10.20 7.28
CA TYR A 79 1.62 11.48 7.72
C TYR A 79 2.35 12.70 7.17
N ILE A 80 3.49 12.54 6.50
CA ILE A 80 4.21 13.64 5.85
C ILE A 80 3.42 14.14 4.66
N PHE A 81 2.93 13.23 3.81
CA PHE A 81 2.15 13.57 2.63
C PHE A 81 0.65 13.35 2.83
N TYR A 82 0.25 12.66 3.89
CA TYR A 82 -1.14 12.40 4.23
C TYR A 82 -1.44 12.64 5.73
N PRO A 83 -1.41 13.90 6.20
CA PRO A 83 -1.49 14.22 7.64
C PRO A 83 -2.77 13.75 8.35
N ASN A 84 -3.89 13.70 7.63
CA ASN A 84 -5.20 13.31 8.16
C ASN A 84 -5.56 11.83 7.87
N ALA A 85 -4.59 11.00 7.46
CA ALA A 85 -4.77 9.60 7.06
C ALA A 85 -5.68 8.77 7.98
N ASN A 86 -5.57 8.95 9.31
CA ASN A 86 -6.36 8.15 10.28
C ASN A 86 -7.82 8.56 10.41
N ASN A 87 -8.17 9.77 9.98
CA ASN A 87 -9.49 10.35 10.19
C ASN A 87 -10.08 10.91 8.89
N ASP A 88 -9.58 10.47 7.73
CA ASP A 88 -10.03 10.97 6.45
C ASP A 88 -11.52 10.67 6.25
N PRO A 89 -12.38 11.70 6.09
CA PRO A 89 -13.82 11.51 5.93
C PRO A 89 -14.20 10.91 4.57
N GLU A 90 -13.31 10.94 3.57
CA GLU A 90 -13.52 10.32 2.25
C GLU A 90 -13.30 8.80 2.31
N LEU A 91 -12.51 8.33 3.27
CA LEU A 91 -12.24 6.92 3.52
C LEU A 91 -13.12 6.39 4.64
N VAL A 92 -14.39 6.11 4.34
CA VAL A 92 -15.29 5.42 5.27
C VAL A 92 -15.30 3.94 4.96
N ILE A 93 -14.64 3.15 5.81
CA ILE A 93 -14.62 1.70 5.71
C ILE A 93 -15.88 1.16 6.35
N LYS A 94 -16.72 0.51 5.53
CA LYS A 94 -17.95 -0.14 5.98
C LYS A 94 -17.69 -1.62 6.19
N TYR A 95 -17.68 -2.05 7.45
CA TYR A 95 -17.65 -3.49 7.78
C TYR A 95 -19.02 -4.12 7.51
N PHE A 96 -19.04 -5.32 6.93
CA PHE A 96 -20.30 -6.00 6.61
C PHE A 96 -20.90 -6.77 7.81
N ARG A 97 -22.24 -6.78 7.85
CA ARG A 97 -23.22 -7.58 8.62
C ARG A 97 -23.21 -7.69 10.15
N ILE A 98 -22.10 -7.68 10.87
CA ILE A 98 -22.14 -8.05 12.31
C ILE A 98 -21.93 -6.85 13.25
N CYS A 99 -21.27 -5.79 12.78
CA CYS A 99 -21.06 -4.58 13.56
C CYS A 99 -21.20 -3.35 12.65
N TYR A 100 -22.10 -2.40 12.97
CA TYR A 100 -22.21 -1.09 12.31
C TYR A 100 -21.00 -0.18 12.60
N LEU A 101 -19.82 -0.75 12.76
CA LEU A 101 -18.59 -0.01 13.01
C LEU A 101 -18.23 0.68 11.69
N LYS A 102 -18.22 2.00 11.71
CA LYS A 102 -17.65 2.81 10.64
C LYS A 102 -16.28 3.23 11.12
N LYS A 103 -15.22 2.74 10.48
CA LYS A 103 -13.89 3.29 10.68
C LYS A 103 -13.64 4.34 9.60
N ARG A 104 -13.14 5.49 10.01
CA ARG A 104 -12.64 6.52 9.08
C ARG A 104 -11.14 6.33 8.87
N GLY A 105 -10.66 6.82 7.73
CA GLY A 105 -9.26 6.80 7.38
C GLY A 105 -8.72 5.45 6.90
N ILE A 106 -7.41 5.39 6.80
CA ILE A 106 -6.67 4.26 6.26
C ILE A 106 -6.75 3.07 7.22
N CYS A 107 -6.93 1.89 6.62
CA CYS A 107 -6.80 0.63 7.32
C CYS A 107 -6.00 -0.34 6.46
N LEU A 108 -4.74 -0.57 6.79
CA LEU A 108 -3.90 -1.54 6.09
C LEU A 108 -3.97 -2.93 6.72
N SER A 109 -4.92 -3.16 7.64
CA SER A 109 -5.09 -4.45 8.29
C SER A 109 -6.03 -5.33 7.50
N ARG A 110 -5.52 -6.39 6.88
CA ARG A 110 -6.33 -7.38 6.16
C ARG A 110 -7.49 -7.94 6.98
N HIS A 111 -7.34 -8.10 8.30
CA HIS A 111 -8.37 -8.68 9.17
C HIS A 111 -9.62 -7.80 9.28
N ARG A 112 -9.52 -6.55 8.84
CA ARG A 112 -10.63 -5.60 8.75
C ARG A 112 -11.33 -5.66 7.40
N TRP A 113 -10.66 -6.17 6.38
CA TRP A 113 -11.16 -6.25 5.01
C TRP A 113 -11.72 -7.62 4.67
N PHE A 114 -11.06 -8.68 5.15
CA PHE A 114 -11.44 -10.07 4.90
C PHE A 114 -12.05 -10.66 6.18
N VAL A 115 -13.36 -10.92 6.16
CA VAL A 115 -14.09 -11.48 7.30
C VAL A 115 -13.79 -12.97 7.40
N ASN A 116 -13.31 -13.41 8.57
CA ASN A 116 -13.15 -14.82 8.87
C ASN A 116 -14.42 -15.34 9.57
N GLU A 117 -15.46 -15.65 8.80
CA GLU A 117 -16.61 -16.42 9.25
C GLU A 117 -16.23 -17.91 9.36
N SER A 118 -15.42 -18.28 10.36
CA SER A 118 -15.18 -19.69 10.65
C SER A 118 -15.57 -20.08 12.06
N HIS A 119 -16.83 -20.45 12.23
CA HIS A 119 -17.24 -21.35 13.32
C HIS A 119 -16.69 -22.79 13.16
N ARG A 120 -15.77 -23.06 12.22
CA ARG A 120 -15.29 -24.41 11.86
C ARG A 120 -13.80 -24.53 11.50
N GLY A 121 -12.93 -23.71 12.06
CA GLY A 121 -11.48 -23.99 12.08
C GLY A 121 -10.74 -23.99 10.73
N CYS A 122 -11.37 -23.53 9.65
CA CYS A 122 -10.70 -23.13 8.41
C CYS A 122 -11.00 -21.65 8.19
N PRO A 123 -10.01 -20.77 8.04
CA PRO A 123 -10.27 -19.38 7.78
C PRO A 123 -11.11 -19.22 6.49
N SER A 124 -12.27 -18.58 6.56
CA SER A 124 -13.22 -18.48 5.44
C SER A 124 -12.84 -17.44 4.38
N TYR A 125 -11.56 -17.07 4.26
CA TYR A 125 -11.10 -16.07 3.28
C TYR A 125 -11.27 -16.52 1.82
N LEU A 126 -11.76 -17.74 1.57
CA LEU A 126 -12.09 -18.25 0.24
C LEU A 126 -13.54 -17.97 -0.17
N ASP A 127 -14.37 -17.40 0.72
CA ASP A 127 -15.74 -16.98 0.40
C ASP A 127 -15.73 -15.47 0.14
N ASP A 128 -15.26 -15.11 -1.05
CA ASP A 128 -14.89 -13.74 -1.44
C ASP A 128 -16.08 -12.81 -1.72
N GLU A 129 -17.31 -13.33 -1.64
CA GLU A 129 -18.54 -12.56 -1.91
C GLU A 129 -18.78 -11.43 -0.89
N MET A 130 -18.02 -11.39 0.22
CA MET A 130 -18.20 -10.41 1.29
C MET A 130 -17.06 -9.39 1.41
N THR A 131 -16.06 -9.47 0.52
CA THR A 131 -14.93 -8.54 0.52
C THR A 131 -15.31 -7.24 -0.17
N ASN A 132 -15.06 -6.10 0.48
CA ASN A 132 -15.34 -4.78 -0.10
C ASN A 132 -14.09 -4.26 -0.86
N TYR A 133 -13.87 -4.79 -2.06
CA TYR A 133 -12.74 -4.42 -2.92
C TYR A 133 -12.81 -2.95 -3.36
N ASP A 134 -13.99 -2.43 -3.69
CA ASP A 134 -14.18 -1.01 -4.05
C ASP A 134 -13.59 -0.06 -3.01
N ASP A 135 -13.89 -0.28 -1.72
CA ASP A 135 -13.36 0.57 -0.65
C ASP A 135 -11.85 0.36 -0.42
N MET A 136 -11.31 -0.84 -0.68
CA MET A 136 -9.86 -1.10 -0.63
C MET A 136 -9.11 -0.39 -1.74
N ILE A 137 -9.61 -0.52 -2.97
CA ILE A 137 -9.05 0.09 -4.17
C ILE A 137 -9.11 1.61 -4.02
N ARG A 138 -10.26 2.15 -3.58
CA ARG A 138 -10.39 3.58 -3.26
C ARG A 138 -9.34 4.02 -2.25
N MET A 139 -9.12 3.26 -1.17
CA MET A 139 -8.09 3.58 -0.19
C MET A 139 -6.70 3.64 -0.83
N VAL A 140 -6.32 2.64 -1.63
CA VAL A 140 -5.01 2.61 -2.31
C VAL A 140 -4.85 3.82 -3.24
N ILE A 141 -5.86 4.09 -4.09
CA ILE A 141 -5.86 5.24 -5.01
C ILE A 141 -5.74 6.55 -4.23
N THR A 142 -6.50 6.73 -3.16
CA THR A 142 -6.44 7.96 -2.37
C THR A 142 -5.05 8.16 -1.77
N ILE A 143 -4.39 7.11 -1.26
CA ILE A 143 -3.02 7.24 -0.75
C ILE A 143 -2.06 7.70 -1.86
N LEU A 144 -2.14 7.08 -3.05
CA LEU A 144 -1.32 7.45 -4.20
C LEU A 144 -1.60 8.90 -4.62
N GLN A 145 -2.86 9.31 -4.74
CA GLN A 145 -3.23 10.69 -5.09
C GLN A 145 -2.73 11.73 -4.08
N LYS A 146 -2.76 11.42 -2.77
CA LYS A 146 -2.18 12.30 -1.75
C LYS A 146 -0.66 12.41 -1.92
N PHE A 147 0.00 11.29 -2.24
CA PHE A 147 1.42 11.30 -2.55
C PHE A 147 1.73 12.14 -3.79
N ASP A 148 0.99 11.98 -4.90
CA ASP A 148 1.17 12.77 -6.13
C ASP A 148 1.08 14.28 -5.86
N ASN A 149 0.06 14.72 -5.13
CA ASN A 149 -0.10 16.14 -4.81
C ASN A 149 1.07 16.66 -3.99
N TRP A 150 1.45 15.93 -2.94
CA TRP A 150 2.59 16.30 -2.11
C TRP A 150 3.91 16.30 -2.89
N TYR A 151 4.10 15.34 -3.78
CA TYR A 151 5.31 15.22 -4.60
C TYR A 151 5.56 16.49 -5.44
N TRP A 152 4.52 16.98 -6.10
CA TRP A 152 4.64 18.13 -6.99
C TRP A 152 4.72 19.47 -6.24
N GLU A 153 4.16 19.56 -5.04
CA GLU A 153 4.04 20.81 -4.29
C GLU A 153 5.16 20.99 -3.26
N GLU A 154 5.60 19.92 -2.59
CA GLU A 154 6.37 20.02 -1.33
C GLU A 154 7.62 19.12 -1.28
N TYR A 155 7.92 18.36 -2.33
CA TYR A 155 9.01 17.39 -2.25
C TYR A 155 10.39 18.02 -2.03
N HIS A 156 11.12 17.45 -1.06
CA HIS A 156 12.52 17.69 -0.77
C HIS A 156 13.24 16.33 -0.68
N ASN A 157 14.50 16.25 -1.16
CA ASN A 157 15.32 15.04 -1.36
C ASN A 157 15.62 14.18 -0.10
N GLU A 158 14.80 14.23 0.94
CA GLU A 158 15.02 13.63 2.26
C GLU A 158 14.14 12.39 2.53
N TYR A 159 13.23 12.01 1.62
CA TYR A 159 12.21 10.97 1.82
C TYR A 159 12.33 9.77 0.85
N GLU A 160 13.56 9.31 0.61
CA GLU A 160 13.88 8.24 -0.33
C GLU A 160 13.11 6.92 -0.09
N ASP A 161 12.90 6.54 1.17
CA ASP A 161 12.18 5.31 1.52
C ASP A 161 10.69 5.36 1.15
N VAL A 162 10.05 6.52 1.31
CA VAL A 162 8.67 6.74 0.87
C VAL A 162 8.57 6.55 -0.64
N PHE A 163 9.49 7.13 -1.40
CA PHE A 163 9.51 6.97 -2.86
C PHE A 163 9.72 5.54 -3.30
N ASN A 164 10.71 4.86 -2.71
CA ASN A 164 10.99 3.49 -3.05
C ASN A 164 9.76 2.61 -2.79
N CYS A 165 9.01 2.87 -1.71
CA CYS A 165 7.74 2.19 -1.50
C CYS A 165 6.70 2.49 -2.60
N ILE A 166 6.50 3.76 -2.98
CA ILE A 166 5.54 4.12 -4.04
C ILE A 166 5.94 3.53 -5.39
N ILE A 167 7.22 3.61 -5.76
CA ILE A 167 7.77 2.99 -6.97
C ILE A 167 7.54 1.48 -6.93
N SER A 168 7.80 0.81 -5.81
CA SER A 168 7.57 -0.64 -5.68
C SER A 168 6.10 -1.03 -5.85
N ILE A 169 5.14 -0.16 -5.48
CA ILE A 169 3.72 -0.38 -5.76
C ILE A 169 3.48 -0.37 -7.27
N TYR A 170 3.97 0.64 -8.00
CA TYR A 170 3.81 0.69 -9.46
C TYR A 170 4.53 -0.47 -10.17
N GLU A 171 5.76 -0.80 -9.77
CA GLU A 171 6.50 -1.96 -10.28
C GLU A 171 5.73 -3.26 -10.06
N THR A 172 5.07 -3.39 -8.90
CA THR A 172 4.22 -4.55 -8.58
C THR A 172 3.00 -4.59 -9.50
N LEU A 173 2.26 -3.49 -9.65
CA LEU A 173 1.10 -3.44 -10.55
C LEU A 173 1.48 -3.81 -11.99
N GLU A 174 2.55 -3.21 -12.51
CA GLU A 174 3.03 -3.45 -13.88
C GLU A 174 3.53 -4.88 -14.07
N LYS A 175 4.19 -5.46 -13.06
CA LYS A 175 4.65 -6.85 -13.13
C LYS A 175 3.48 -7.82 -13.27
N TYR A 176 2.41 -7.61 -12.50
CA TYR A 176 1.35 -8.61 -12.37
C TYR A 176 0.16 -8.42 -13.31
N ILE A 177 -0.07 -7.23 -13.85
CA ILE A 177 -1.26 -6.95 -14.68
C ILE A 177 -1.38 -7.86 -15.91
N ASP A 178 -0.26 -8.25 -16.52
CA ASP A 178 -0.23 -9.15 -17.68
C ASP A 178 -0.06 -10.63 -17.29
N MET A 179 0.06 -10.93 -15.99
CA MET A 179 0.19 -12.30 -15.50
C MET A 179 -1.18 -12.96 -15.36
N SER A 180 -1.25 -14.27 -15.64
CA SER A 180 -2.46 -15.02 -15.30
C SER A 180 -2.61 -15.15 -13.78
N PRO A 181 -3.85 -15.28 -13.25
CA PRO A 181 -4.06 -15.45 -11.81
C PRO A 181 -3.27 -16.63 -11.22
N GLN A 182 -3.15 -17.73 -11.97
CA GLN A 182 -2.34 -18.89 -11.56
C GLN A 182 -0.84 -18.56 -11.49
N ALA A 183 -0.31 -17.84 -12.48
CA ALA A 183 1.10 -17.45 -12.49
C ALA A 183 1.42 -16.48 -11.33
N MET A 184 0.48 -15.59 -11.00
CA MET A 184 0.61 -14.71 -9.84
C MET A 184 0.64 -15.50 -8.52
N TYR A 185 -0.26 -16.47 -8.35
CA TYR A 185 -0.31 -17.32 -7.16
C TYR A 185 0.96 -18.18 -6.96
N ASP A 186 1.59 -18.59 -8.06
CA ASP A 186 2.81 -19.39 -8.04
C ASP A 186 4.10 -18.55 -7.89
N ASP A 187 3.99 -17.21 -7.96
CA ASP A 187 5.15 -16.32 -7.86
C ASP A 187 5.59 -16.16 -6.38
N PRO A 188 6.84 -16.51 -6.03
CA PRO A 188 7.31 -16.52 -4.65
C PRO A 188 7.56 -15.12 -4.05
N THR A 189 7.49 -14.05 -4.85
CA THR A 189 7.69 -12.67 -4.38
C THR A 189 6.42 -12.07 -3.75
N ILE A 190 5.25 -12.64 -4.06
CA ILE A 190 4.03 -12.38 -3.29
C ILE A 190 3.98 -13.36 -2.13
N GLU A 191 3.99 -12.82 -0.92
CA GLU A 191 3.94 -13.60 0.29
C GLU A 191 2.52 -14.06 0.56
N LYS A 192 2.35 -15.35 0.85
CA LYS A 192 1.04 -15.89 1.23
C LYS A 192 0.47 -15.21 2.46
N ALA A 193 -0.77 -14.76 2.38
CA ALA A 193 -1.52 -14.25 3.50
C ALA A 193 -1.66 -15.38 4.55
N THR A 194 -1.08 -15.18 5.73
CA THR A 194 -1.21 -16.13 6.84
C THR A 194 -2.59 -16.06 7.51
N ALA A 195 -2.97 -17.02 8.35
CA ALA A 195 -4.22 -16.94 9.11
C ALA A 195 -4.10 -16.19 10.45
N TYR A 196 -2.87 -15.83 10.85
CA TYR A 196 -2.56 -15.34 12.20
C TYR A 196 -2.48 -13.82 12.25
N TYR A 197 -2.95 -13.23 13.34
CA TYR A 197 -2.76 -11.80 13.62
C TYR A 197 -1.28 -11.49 13.71
N ASP A 198 -0.84 -10.48 12.95
CA ASP A 198 0.51 -9.95 13.10
C ASP A 198 0.55 -9.12 14.39
N LYS A 199 1.31 -9.60 15.39
CA LYS A 199 1.35 -8.96 16.72
C LYS A 199 2.02 -7.60 16.71
N ASP A 200 2.71 -7.29 15.62
CA ASP A 200 3.51 -6.08 15.45
C ASP A 200 2.83 -5.04 14.54
N ASP A 201 1.56 -5.23 14.12
CA ASP A 201 0.82 -4.24 13.31
C ASP A 201 0.58 -2.93 14.10
N PRO A 202 1.37 -1.87 13.84
CA PRO A 202 1.34 -0.65 14.66
C PRO A 202 0.11 0.21 14.37
N VAL A 203 -0.55 -0.01 13.22
CA VAL A 203 -1.77 0.70 12.79
C VAL A 203 -3.02 0.16 13.51
N CYS A 204 -2.88 -0.94 14.25
CA CYS A 204 -3.91 -1.57 15.05
C CYS A 204 -3.70 -1.42 16.56
N ARG A 205 -3.00 -0.37 17.03
CA ARG A 205 -3.08 0.00 18.45
C ARG A 205 -4.48 0.54 18.74
N TYR A 206 -5.34 -0.34 19.23
CA TYR A 206 -6.66 -0.01 19.73
C TYR A 206 -6.55 1.06 20.82
N ASP A 207 -7.20 2.20 20.62
CA ASP A 207 -7.82 2.90 21.74
C ASP A 207 -9.05 2.07 22.11
N GLU A 208 -8.94 1.26 23.17
CA GLU A 208 -10.05 0.47 23.73
C GLU A 208 -11.22 1.35 24.25
N ASN A 209 -11.11 2.68 24.10
CA ASN A 209 -12.04 3.67 24.66
C ASN A 209 -13.11 4.18 23.66
N GLU A 210 -13.10 3.80 22.38
CA GLU A 210 -14.16 4.21 21.43
C GLU A 210 -15.42 3.32 21.45
N TYR A 211 -15.51 2.36 22.37
CA TYR A 211 -16.77 1.66 22.62
C TYR A 211 -17.65 2.50 23.56
N TYR A 212 -18.83 2.87 23.04
CA TYR A 212 -19.92 3.66 23.64
C TYR A 212 -19.90 5.18 23.37
N SER A 213 -20.29 5.58 22.16
CA SER A 213 -21.30 6.63 22.03
C SER A 213 -22.52 6.01 21.37
N SER A 214 -23.39 5.43 22.19
CA SER A 214 -24.78 5.19 21.79
C SER A 214 -25.43 6.55 21.63
N ASP A 215 -25.52 7.05 20.41
CA ASP A 215 -26.45 8.13 20.05
C ASP A 215 -27.88 7.55 20.10
N ASP A 216 -28.33 7.21 21.31
CA ASP A 216 -29.73 7.10 21.70
C ASP A 216 -30.00 8.33 22.57
N ASN A 217 -30.28 9.47 21.94
CA ASN A 217 -30.96 10.60 22.56
C ASN A 217 -31.60 11.45 21.46
N ASP A 218 -32.62 10.89 20.81
CA ASP A 218 -33.66 11.68 20.16
C ASP A 218 -35.03 11.26 20.73
N ASP A 219 -35.29 11.73 21.94
CA ASP A 219 -36.64 12.00 22.43
C ASP A 219 -36.85 13.53 22.43
N ASN A 220 -37.64 14.02 21.46
CA ASN A 220 -38.64 15.09 21.61
C ASN A 220 -39.49 15.26 20.34
#